data_AF-A0A5P2X3A8-F1
#
_entry.id   AF-A0A5P2X3A8-F1
#
_cell.length_a   1.000
_cell.length_b   1.000
_cell.length_c   1.000
_cell.angle_alpha   90.00
_cell.angle_beta   90.00
_cell.angle_gamma   90.00
#
_symmetry.space_group_name_H-M   'P 1'
#
loop_
_entity.id
_entity.type
_entity.pdbx_description
1 polymer ?
#
loop_
_entity_poly.entity_id
_entity_poly.type
_entity_poly.pdbx_seq_one_letter_code
_entity_poly.pdbx_strand_id
1 'polypeptide(L)'
;MAHRKRHRSRRRRSTRRLNHTPSPESLESLESPERASTDGRDRNVSGNRTAGVDLEDLRALVAEELELPLDDVTDDADLKNELDVDSLTAMEVAVQIEKKYRIKIDEEEIKTLTTLTVIHRIVSAKVGAA
;
A
#
# COMPACT_ATOMS: atom_id res chain seq x y z
N MET A 1 52.99 10.71 -43.86
CA MET A 1 52.56 9.46 -43.20
C MET A 1 53.75 8.82 -42.48
N ALA A 2 53.76 8.73 -41.15
CA ALA A 2 54.57 7.74 -40.39
C ALA A 2 54.29 7.79 -38.87
N HIS A 3 53.79 6.65 -38.36
CA HIS A 3 54.30 5.90 -37.20
C HIS A 3 54.48 6.57 -35.82
N ARG A 4 53.41 6.45 -35.01
CA ARG A 4 53.28 5.56 -33.83
C ARG A 4 54.52 5.30 -32.93
N LYS A 5 54.32 5.71 -31.66
CA LYS A 5 54.79 5.13 -30.37
C LYS A 5 56.31 5.01 -30.15
N ARG A 6 56.78 5.51 -28.99
CA ARG A 6 57.18 4.65 -27.86
C ARG A 6 57.62 5.43 -26.61
N HIS A 7 57.16 4.91 -25.48
CA HIS A 7 57.80 4.85 -24.16
C HIS A 7 58.40 6.10 -23.56
N ARG A 8 57.84 6.53 -22.42
CA ARG A 8 58.61 6.52 -21.18
C ARG A 8 57.80 5.95 -20.02
N SER A 9 58.38 4.90 -19.47
CA SER A 9 58.05 4.26 -18.22
C SER A 9 58.36 5.18 -17.04
N ARG A 10 57.83 4.78 -15.88
CA ARG A 10 58.12 5.21 -14.50
C ARG A 10 57.16 6.27 -13.95
N ARG A 11 56.31 5.84 -13.01
CA ARG A 11 56.55 6.07 -11.58
C ARG A 11 55.46 5.45 -10.69
N ARG A 12 55.93 4.60 -9.77
CA ARG A 12 55.63 4.61 -8.32
C ARG A 12 54.22 4.11 -7.93
N ARG A 13 54.00 3.41 -6.83
CA ARG A 13 54.77 3.17 -5.59
C ARG A 13 54.08 2.01 -4.88
N SER A 14 54.87 1.21 -4.16
CA SER A 14 54.42 0.22 -3.20
C SER A 14 53.41 0.79 -2.20
N THR A 15 52.34 0.06 -1.92
CA THR A 15 51.69 0.03 -0.60
C THR A 15 51.13 -1.37 -0.34
N ARG A 16 51.86 -2.11 0.49
CA ARG A 16 51.33 -3.20 1.30
C ARG A 16 50.30 -2.59 2.26
N ARG A 17 49.03 -2.95 2.12
CA ARG A 17 47.99 -2.65 3.12
C ARG A 17 46.92 -3.73 3.06
N LEU A 18 46.98 -4.59 4.08
CA LEU A 18 45.94 -5.43 4.70
C LEU A 18 44.63 -5.61 3.88
N ASN A 19 44.40 -6.82 3.37
CA ASN A 19 43.09 -7.27 2.93
C ASN A 19 42.18 -7.43 4.16
N HIS A 20 41.23 -6.51 4.32
CA HIS A 20 40.10 -6.65 5.23
C HIS A 20 38.88 -7.06 4.38
N THR A 21 38.46 -8.30 4.53
CA THR A 21 37.18 -8.82 4.03
C THR A 21 36.13 -8.59 5.12
N PRO A 22 35.06 -7.81 4.89
CA PRO A 22 33.86 -7.98 5.69
C PRO A 22 33.12 -9.22 5.16
N SER A 23 32.97 -10.22 6.02
CA SER A 23 31.98 -11.28 5.86
C SER A 23 30.58 -10.71 6.07
N PRO A 24 29.59 -11.23 5.35
CA PRO A 24 28.39 -11.65 6.05
C PRO A 24 27.99 -13.08 5.68
N GLU A 25 27.65 -13.82 6.75
CA GLU A 25 26.63 -14.86 6.76
C GLU A 25 26.84 -16.07 5.84
N SER A 26 27.58 -17.03 6.38
CA SER A 26 27.22 -18.43 6.20
C SER A 26 26.14 -18.76 7.22
N LEU A 27 24.93 -19.08 6.78
CA LEU A 27 24.22 -20.27 7.26
C LEU A 27 23.21 -20.70 6.21
N GLU A 28 23.50 -21.89 5.72
CA GLU A 28 22.93 -22.63 4.61
C GLU A 28 21.68 -23.39 5.04
N SER A 29 20.96 -23.89 4.03
CA SER A 29 19.95 -24.97 4.08
C SER A 29 18.51 -24.51 4.30
N LEU A 30 17.68 -24.52 3.24
CA LEU A 30 17.11 -25.75 2.67
C LEU A 30 16.36 -25.44 1.37
N GLU A 31 16.68 -26.20 0.34
CA GLU A 31 15.97 -26.32 -0.94
C GLU A 31 14.56 -26.90 -0.78
N SER A 32 13.62 -26.47 -1.64
CA SER A 32 12.60 -27.26 -2.38
C SER A 32 11.28 -26.45 -2.56
N PRO A 33 10.47 -26.69 -3.62
CA PRO A 33 10.72 -26.19 -4.98
C PRO A 33 9.45 -25.52 -5.56
N GLU A 34 9.58 -25.11 -6.83
CA GLU A 34 8.53 -24.66 -7.76
C GLU A 34 7.07 -25.02 -7.39
N ARG A 35 6.25 -23.99 -7.20
CA ARG A 35 4.84 -24.05 -7.58
C ARG A 35 4.40 -22.77 -8.28
N ALA A 36 4.11 -22.96 -9.55
CA ALA A 36 3.10 -22.27 -10.35
C ALA A 36 3.39 -20.79 -10.64
N SER A 37 3.81 -20.44 -11.85
CA SER A 37 2.97 -20.47 -13.07
C SER A 37 1.74 -19.58 -12.91
N THR A 38 1.77 -18.49 -13.69
CA THR A 38 0.62 -17.96 -14.44
C THR A 38 -0.71 -17.94 -13.70
N ASP A 39 -1.05 -16.77 -13.18
CA ASP A 39 -2.45 -16.34 -13.14
C ASP A 39 -2.41 -14.80 -13.07
N GLY A 40 -2.43 -14.05 -14.17
CA GLY A 40 -3.41 -14.28 -15.21
C GLY A 40 -4.84 -14.19 -14.67
N ARG A 41 -5.07 -13.52 -13.53
CA ARG A 41 -6.39 -12.97 -13.18
C ARG A 41 -6.37 -11.54 -13.67
N ASP A 42 -6.99 -11.13 -14.77
CA ASP A 42 -8.35 -11.51 -15.18
C ASP A 42 -9.27 -11.68 -13.97
N ARG A 43 -9.22 -10.71 -13.05
CA ARG A 43 -10.46 -10.28 -12.41
C ARG A 43 -11.03 -9.14 -13.22
N ASN A 44 -11.60 -9.55 -14.34
CA ASN A 44 -12.81 -8.99 -14.90
C ASN A 44 -13.68 -8.32 -13.82
N VAL A 45 -13.55 -7.01 -13.62
CA VAL A 45 -14.63 -6.20 -13.02
C VAL A 45 -15.62 -5.87 -14.14
N SER A 46 -16.17 -6.91 -14.78
CA SER A 46 -17.48 -6.82 -15.43
C SER A 46 -18.50 -7.00 -14.32
N GLY A 47 -18.76 -5.90 -13.62
CA GLY A 47 -19.67 -5.86 -12.48
C GLY A 47 -20.40 -4.53 -12.36
N ASN A 48 -20.64 -3.79 -13.44
CA ASN A 48 -21.74 -2.82 -13.39
C ASN A 48 -23.04 -3.62 -13.25
N ARG A 49 -23.52 -3.89 -12.01
CA ARG A 49 -24.92 -4.30 -11.73
C ARG A 49 -25.37 -4.48 -10.27
N THR A 50 -24.84 -3.75 -9.31
CA THR A 50 -25.63 -3.44 -8.11
C THR A 50 -25.50 -1.98 -7.77
N ALA A 51 -26.64 -1.29 -7.62
CA ALA A 51 -26.74 0.06 -7.11
C ALA A 51 -26.37 0.11 -5.62
N GLY A 52 -25.15 -0.31 -5.31
CA GLY A 52 -24.63 -0.52 -3.96
C GLY A 52 -23.17 -0.11 -3.91
N VAL A 53 -22.77 0.40 -2.76
CA VAL A 53 -21.41 0.89 -2.50
C VAL A 53 -20.47 -0.31 -2.40
N ASP A 54 -19.29 -0.24 -3.04
CA ASP A 54 -18.29 -1.31 -2.98
C ASP A 54 -17.43 -1.18 -1.71
N LEU A 55 -17.33 -2.26 -0.93
CA LEU A 55 -16.53 -2.28 0.30
C LEU A 55 -15.03 -2.15 0.00
N GLU A 56 -14.53 -2.80 -1.05
CA GLU A 56 -13.11 -2.72 -1.46
C GLU A 56 -12.72 -1.30 -1.89
N ASP A 57 -13.65 -0.56 -2.52
CA ASP A 57 -13.43 0.81 -2.95
C ASP A 57 -13.38 1.77 -1.75
N LEU A 58 -14.24 1.56 -0.74
CA LEU A 58 -14.15 2.27 0.53
C LEU A 58 -12.85 1.92 1.27
N ARG A 59 -12.46 0.64 1.30
CA ARG A 59 -11.21 0.19 1.92
C ARG A 59 -10.02 0.90 1.31
N ALA A 60 -9.97 1.01 -0.01
CA ALA A 60 -8.93 1.73 -0.72
C ALA A 60 -8.89 3.21 -0.36
N LEU A 61 -10.05 3.87 -0.29
CA LEU A 61 -10.13 5.27 0.10
C LEU A 61 -9.65 5.49 1.54
N VAL A 62 -10.07 4.64 2.48
CA VAL A 62 -9.67 4.75 3.88
C VAL A 62 -8.18 4.44 4.03
N ALA A 63 -7.68 3.38 3.41
CA ALA A 63 -6.27 3.00 3.46
C ALA A 63 -5.36 4.08 2.85
N GLU A 64 -5.79 4.72 1.77
CA GLU A 64 -5.07 5.86 1.15
C GLU A 64 -4.98 7.05 2.12
N GLU A 65 -6.08 7.41 2.78
CA GLU A 65 -6.11 8.53 3.73
C GLU A 65 -5.29 8.24 5.00
N LEU A 66 -5.28 6.99 5.45
CA LEU A 66 -4.50 6.56 6.62
C LEU A 66 -3.04 6.24 6.30
N GLU A 67 -2.64 6.29 5.03
CA GLU A 67 -1.33 5.84 4.54
C GLU A 67 -0.98 4.40 4.98
N LEU A 68 -2.01 3.55 5.10
CA LEU A 68 -1.88 2.14 5.50
C LEU A 68 -2.07 1.22 4.28
N PRO A 69 -1.46 0.03 4.29
CA PRO A 69 -1.77 -0.96 3.26
C PRO A 69 -3.21 -1.45 3.41
N LEU A 70 -3.83 -1.78 2.27
CA LEU A 70 -5.18 -2.33 2.24
C LEU A 70 -5.33 -3.48 3.24
N ASP A 71 -4.37 -4.41 3.27
CA ASP A 71 -4.38 -5.58 4.15
C ASP A 71 -4.50 -5.26 5.65
N ASP A 72 -4.00 -4.10 6.10
CA ASP A 72 -4.10 -3.66 7.51
C ASP A 72 -5.49 -3.08 7.84
N VAL A 73 -6.17 -2.48 6.86
CA VAL A 73 -7.53 -1.95 7.04
C VAL A 73 -8.54 -3.08 6.88
N THR A 74 -8.81 -3.83 7.95
CA THR A 74 -9.79 -4.91 7.91
C THR A 74 -11.23 -4.42 8.03
N ASP A 75 -12.19 -5.26 7.65
CA ASP A 75 -13.62 -4.91 7.60
C ASP A 75 -14.21 -4.60 8.98
N ASP A 76 -13.68 -5.27 10.01
CA ASP A 76 -14.08 -5.17 11.42
C ASP A 76 -13.06 -4.41 12.29
N ALA A 77 -11.91 -4.00 11.74
CA ALA A 77 -10.90 -3.25 12.50
C ALA A 77 -11.48 -1.92 13.00
N ASP A 78 -11.26 -1.65 14.28
CA ASP A 78 -11.60 -0.35 14.86
C ASP A 78 -10.57 0.71 14.44
N LEU A 79 -10.99 1.60 13.55
CA LEU A 79 -10.21 2.74 13.09
C LEU A 79 -9.67 3.55 14.26
N LYS A 80 -10.47 3.82 15.30
CA LYS A 80 -10.06 4.68 16.41
C LYS A 80 -9.20 3.94 17.43
N ASN A 81 -9.56 2.71 17.77
CA ASN A 81 -8.93 1.97 18.87
C ASN A 81 -7.79 1.04 18.42
N GLU A 82 -7.85 0.49 17.21
CA GLU A 82 -6.83 -0.43 16.68
C GLU A 82 -5.86 0.27 15.72
N LEU A 83 -6.38 1.09 14.81
CA LEU A 83 -5.58 1.84 13.83
C LEU A 83 -5.18 3.24 14.33
N ASP A 84 -5.53 3.58 15.58
CA ASP A 84 -5.21 4.85 16.25
C ASP A 84 -5.63 6.10 15.44
N VAL A 85 -6.74 5.99 14.69
CA VAL A 85 -7.27 7.07 13.86
C VAL A 85 -7.83 8.18 14.73
N ASP A 86 -7.23 9.35 14.62
CA ASP A 86 -7.69 10.57 15.26
C ASP A 86 -9.06 11.03 14.76
N SER A 87 -9.78 11.78 15.60
CA SER A 87 -11.06 12.39 15.24
C SER A 87 -11.00 13.34 14.04
N LEU A 88 -9.86 14.00 13.82
CA LEU A 88 -9.63 14.86 12.64
C LEU A 88 -9.52 14.01 11.38
N THR A 89 -8.69 12.97 11.41
CA THR A 89 -8.48 12.06 10.29
C THR A 89 -9.77 11.31 9.93
N ALA A 90 -10.56 10.88 10.92
CA ALA A 90 -11.88 10.30 10.68
C ALA A 90 -12.83 11.28 9.95
N MET A 91 -12.74 12.58 10.25
CA MET A 91 -13.50 13.61 9.54
C MET A 91 -12.99 13.82 8.11
N GLU A 92 -11.68 13.76 7.87
CA GLU A 92 -11.09 13.85 6.54
C GLU A 92 -11.55 12.69 5.65
N VAL A 93 -11.46 11.45 6.15
CA VAL A 93 -12.01 10.25 5.51
C VAL A 93 -13.48 10.44 5.16
N ALA A 94 -14.30 10.89 6.12
CA ALA A 94 -15.72 11.13 5.91
C ALA A 94 -15.98 12.15 4.78
N VAL A 95 -15.25 13.26 4.76
CA VAL A 95 -15.34 14.31 3.73
C VAL A 95 -14.97 13.75 2.35
N GLN A 96 -13.96 12.88 2.26
CA GLN A 96 -13.58 12.25 0.99
C GLN A 96 -14.67 11.30 0.48
N ILE A 97 -15.29 10.55 1.38
CA ILE A 97 -16.44 9.69 1.07
C ILE A 97 -17.64 10.52 0.61
N GLU A 98 -18.00 11.59 1.32
CA GLU A 98 -19.07 12.52 0.92
C GLU A 98 -18.85 13.06 -0.49
N LYS A 99 -17.62 13.50 -0.79
CA LYS A 99 -17.28 14.02 -2.12
C LYS A 99 -17.40 12.95 -3.20
N LYS A 100 -16.93 11.73 -2.94
CA LYS A 100 -16.92 10.60 -3.89
C LYS A 100 -18.32 10.11 -4.20
N TYR A 101 -19.13 9.91 -3.17
CA TYR A 101 -20.49 9.35 -3.28
C TYR A 101 -21.59 10.42 -3.39
N ARG A 102 -21.24 11.71 -3.29
CA ARG A 102 -22.18 12.85 -3.30
C ARG A 102 -23.26 12.77 -2.23
N ILE A 103 -22.92 12.24 -1.07
CA ILE A 103 -23.81 12.10 0.10
C ILE A 103 -23.47 13.15 1.17
N LYS A 104 -24.33 13.23 2.19
CA LYS A 104 -24.08 13.99 3.43
C LYS A 104 -24.02 13.04 4.62
N ILE A 105 -22.96 13.15 5.41
CA ILE A 105 -22.67 12.40 6.63
C ILE A 105 -22.68 13.43 7.78
N ASP A 106 -23.61 13.28 8.71
CA ASP A 106 -23.72 14.19 9.85
C ASP A 106 -22.63 13.91 10.91
N GLU A 107 -22.33 14.88 11.79
CA GLU A 107 -21.32 14.70 12.85
C GLU A 107 -21.58 13.49 13.75
N GLU A 108 -22.86 13.17 13.99
CA GLU A 108 -23.29 11.97 14.72
C GLU A 108 -22.84 10.70 13.98
N GLU A 109 -22.97 10.67 12.65
CA GLU A 109 -22.55 9.55 11.81
C GLU A 109 -21.02 9.45 11.78
N ILE A 110 -20.29 10.57 11.66
CA ILE A 110 -18.82 10.60 11.72
C ILE A 110 -18.29 10.00 13.02
N LYS A 111 -18.95 10.29 14.16
CA LYS A 111 -18.58 9.69 15.45
C LYS A 111 -18.74 8.16 15.45
N THR A 112 -19.69 7.64 14.67
CA THR A 112 -19.95 6.20 14.51
C THR A 112 -19.10 5.52 13.44
N LEU A 113 -18.31 6.26 12.64
CA LEU A 113 -17.35 5.69 11.67
C LEU A 113 -16.16 5.06 12.42
N THR A 114 -16.41 3.94 13.09
CA THR A 114 -15.40 3.20 13.86
C THR A 114 -14.83 2.05 13.06
N THR A 115 -15.59 1.43 12.16
CA THR A 115 -15.09 0.32 11.32
C THR A 115 -15.48 0.52 9.87
N LEU A 116 -14.75 -0.12 8.96
CA LEU A 116 -15.03 -0.06 7.53
C LEU A 116 -16.45 -0.56 7.21
N THR A 117 -16.92 -1.60 7.89
CA THR A 117 -18.29 -2.12 7.75
C THR A 117 -19.34 -1.07 8.12
N VAL A 118 -19.12 -0.27 9.17
CA VAL A 118 -20.06 0.79 9.56
C VAL A 118 -20.07 1.92 8.53
N ILE A 119 -18.89 2.31 8.05
CA ILE A 119 -18.76 3.30 6.96
C ILE A 119 -19.57 2.83 5.75
N HIS A 120 -19.33 1.60 5.28
CA HIS A 120 -20.03 1.02 4.14
C HIS A 120 -21.55 1.03 4.31
N ARG A 121 -22.03 0.64 5.50
CA ARG A 121 -23.46 0.64 5.81
C ARG A 121 -24.07 2.04 5.70
N ILE A 122 -23.41 3.07 6.23
CA ILE A 122 -23.90 4.46 6.19
C ILE A 122 -23.94 4.96 4.74
N VAL A 123 -22.85 4.78 4.01
CA VAL A 123 -22.76 5.23 2.61
C VAL A 123 -23.79 4.49 1.75
N SER A 124 -23.90 3.17 1.89
CA SER A 124 -24.86 2.37 1.14
C SER A 124 -26.31 2.74 1.46
N ALA A 125 -26.62 3.08 2.71
CA ALA A 125 -27.95 3.55 3.09
C ALA A 125 -28.29 4.91 2.45
N LYS A 126 -27.31 5.81 2.33
CA LYS A 126 -27.51 7.14 1.75
C LYS A 126 -27.57 7.11 0.22
N VAL A 127 -26.69 6.33 -0.43
CA VAL A 127 -26.63 6.20 -1.90
C VAL A 127 -27.87 5.47 -2.46
N GLY A 128 -28.40 4.45 -1.77
CA GLY A 128 -29.59 3.73 -2.19
C GLY A 128 -30.91 4.44 -1.92
N ALA A 129 -30.91 5.50 -1.10
CA ALA A 129 -32.09 6.29 -0.76
C ALA A 129 -32.28 7.55 -1.64
N ALA A 130 -31.34 7.80 -2.57
CA ALA A 130 -31.33 8.97 -3.46
C ALA A 130 -31.96 8.71 -4.83
#